data_AF-A0A923UFW5-F1
#
_entry.id   AF-A0A923UFW5-F1
#
_cell.length_a   1.000
_cell.length_b   1.000
_cell.length_c   1.000
_cell.angle_alpha   90.00
_cell.angle_beta   90.00
_cell.angle_gamma   90.00
#
_symmetry.space_group_name_H-M   'P 1'
#
loop_
_entity.id
_entity.type
_entity.pdbx_description
1 polymer ?
#
loop_
_entity_poly.entity_id
_entity_poly.type
_entity_poly.pdbx_seq_one_letter_code
_entity_poly.pdbx_strand_id
1 'polypeptide(L)'
;MFADNLQKQLENISIWFQGGVRRSIIIFTVVMLCLLAPIYFLGIFTSTTWFRLFANPSRLDTASFFIPKFIVEKPLIISPTQVVPLKDGSKELYFSINNKDNPEIGFYPFVYDIQVLDKNGAAINQETRTSYILPGDTRYITYKSPDGRADRLIINRNNQTTPIYYNPMSKKFKKPDIVVSNEKYTLRTFTNYMNIGFTLKNRDKVNIKNVDIIFTVRDKQDSIIGVGDFAVSDLAPGEQRDIDIPYIQHLERTASNVEIIPLVNFLELDNFYLSKDAN
;
A
#
# COMPACT_ATOMS: atom_id res chain seq x y z
N MET A 1 92.37 -55.93 21.15
CA MET A 1 92.58 -55.17 19.89
C MET A 1 91.44 -55.36 18.88
N PHE A 2 90.95 -56.58 18.61
CA PHE A 2 89.82 -56.78 17.69
C PHE A 2 88.47 -56.27 18.25
N ALA A 3 88.24 -56.41 19.57
CA ALA A 3 87.02 -55.94 20.23
C ALA A 3 86.87 -54.40 20.23
N ASP A 4 87.94 -53.65 20.50
CA ASP A 4 87.89 -52.17 20.52
C ASP A 4 87.58 -51.58 19.14
N ASN A 5 88.06 -52.22 18.07
CA ASN A 5 87.81 -51.76 16.71
C ASN A 5 86.36 -52.02 16.28
N LEU A 6 85.77 -53.13 16.74
CA LEU A 6 84.36 -53.44 16.51
C LEU A 6 83.44 -52.46 17.25
N GLN A 7 83.79 -52.11 18.49
CA GLN A 7 83.00 -51.17 19.29
C GLN A 7 83.00 -49.75 18.70
N LYS A 8 84.15 -49.26 18.22
CA LYS A 8 84.21 -47.98 17.49
C LYS A 8 83.41 -47.98 16.19
N GLN A 9 83.38 -49.10 15.46
CA GLN A 9 82.55 -49.19 14.25
C GLN A 9 81.06 -49.20 14.57
N LEU A 10 80.64 -49.87 15.65
CA LEU A 10 79.23 -49.87 16.09
C LEU A 10 78.79 -48.49 16.59
N GLU A 11 79.64 -47.74 17.29
CA GLU A 11 79.35 -46.36 17.70
C GLU A 11 79.18 -45.42 16.50
N ASN A 12 80.03 -45.55 15.47
CA ASN A 12 79.90 -44.75 14.25
C ASN A 12 78.62 -45.06 13.45
N ILE A 13 78.20 -46.33 13.40
CA ILE A 13 76.94 -46.74 12.76
C ILE A 13 75.74 -46.18 13.54
N SER A 14 75.78 -46.21 14.87
CA SER A 14 74.75 -45.64 15.75
C SER A 14 74.55 -44.13 15.51
N ILE A 15 75.64 -43.36 15.43
CA ILE A 15 75.58 -41.91 15.20
C ILE A 15 75.02 -41.59 13.81
N TRP A 16 75.39 -42.38 12.79
CA TRP A 16 74.84 -42.22 11.44
C TRP A 16 73.35 -42.58 11.36
N PHE A 17 72.93 -43.65 12.05
CA PHE A 17 71.53 -44.03 12.13
C PHE A 17 70.69 -42.98 12.88
N GLN A 18 71.20 -42.44 13.99
CA GLN A 18 70.51 -41.39 14.74
C GLN A 18 70.39 -40.07 13.95
N GLY A 19 71.42 -39.71 13.18
CA GLY A 19 71.40 -38.55 12.29
C GLY A 19 70.42 -38.72 11.12
N GLY A 20 70.41 -39.90 10.50
CA GLY A 20 69.51 -40.23 9.39
C GLY A 20 68.04 -40.28 9.80
N VAL A 21 67.73 -40.96 10.91
CA VAL A 21 66.35 -41.08 11.42
C VAL A 21 65.79 -39.72 11.82
N ARG A 22 66.58 -38.87 12.49
CA ARG A 22 66.13 -37.50 12.82
C ARG A 22 65.82 -36.67 11.58
N ARG A 23 66.67 -36.73 10.54
CA ARG A 23 66.42 -36.02 9.28
C ARG A 23 65.18 -36.53 8.57
N SER A 24 64.97 -37.85 8.52
CA SER A 24 63.78 -38.44 7.91
C SER A 24 62.49 -38.06 8.65
N ILE A 25 62.50 -38.02 9.98
CA ILE A 25 61.34 -37.59 10.78
C ILE A 25 61.00 -36.12 10.51
N ILE A 26 62.02 -35.24 10.45
CA ILE A 26 61.81 -33.81 10.17
C ILE A 26 61.23 -33.62 8.76
N ILE A 27 61.82 -34.28 7.75
CA ILE A 27 61.34 -34.19 6.37
C ILE A 27 59.90 -34.69 6.26
N PHE A 28 59.60 -35.85 6.86
CA PHE A 28 58.25 -36.41 6.84
C PHE A 28 57.24 -35.46 7.51
N THR A 29 57.59 -34.87 8.65
CA THR A 29 56.72 -33.94 9.38
C THR A 29 56.44 -32.67 8.56
N VAL A 30 57.45 -32.10 7.91
CA VAL A 30 57.30 -30.93 7.05
C VAL A 30 56.41 -31.24 5.84
N VAL A 31 56.63 -32.40 5.18
CA VAL A 31 55.80 -32.82 4.05
C VAL A 31 54.35 -33.02 4.48
N MET A 32 54.12 -33.65 5.64
CA MET A 32 52.79 -33.91 6.16
C MET A 32 52.05 -32.60 6.51
N LEU A 33 52.75 -31.63 7.12
CA LEU A 33 52.22 -30.28 7.37
C LEU A 33 51.88 -29.54 6.06
N CYS A 34 52.74 -29.63 5.04
CA CYS A 34 52.48 -29.02 3.73
C CYS A 34 51.28 -29.66 3.01
N LEU A 35 51.00 -30.95 3.23
CA LEU A 35 49.84 -31.64 2.65
C LEU A 35 48.54 -31.35 3.41
N LEU A 36 48.61 -31.17 4.73
CA LEU A 36 47.43 -30.86 5.56
C LEU A 36 47.05 -29.37 5.54
N ALA A 37 48.00 -28.46 5.33
CA ALA A 37 47.74 -27.03 5.30
C ALA A 37 46.65 -26.64 4.28
N PRO A 38 46.66 -27.10 3.01
CA PRO A 38 45.61 -26.78 2.05
C PRO A 38 44.22 -27.23 2.50
N ILE A 39 44.10 -28.43 3.10
CA ILE A 39 42.83 -28.97 3.59
C ILE A 39 42.30 -28.11 4.74
N TYR A 40 43.18 -27.72 5.66
CA TYR A 40 42.84 -26.84 6.77
C TYR A 40 42.40 -25.45 6.27
N PHE A 41 43.12 -24.87 5.31
CA PHE A 41 42.77 -23.58 4.71
C PHE A 41 41.47 -23.65 3.90
N LEU A 42 41.21 -24.74 3.16
CA LEU A 42 39.94 -24.96 2.46
C LEU A 42 38.78 -25.06 3.46
N GLY A 43 38.94 -25.77 4.58
CA GLY A 43 37.92 -25.85 5.62
C GLY A 43 37.59 -24.50 6.26
N ILE A 44 38.60 -23.65 6.49
CA ILE A 44 38.39 -22.28 6.97
C ILE A 44 37.72 -21.43 5.88
N PHE A 45 38.13 -21.55 4.62
CA PHE A 45 37.52 -20.78 3.54
C PHE A 45 36.05 -21.15 3.30
N THR A 46 35.72 -22.44 3.30
CA THR A 46 34.35 -22.93 3.09
C THR A 46 33.48 -22.63 4.30
N SER A 47 33.98 -22.79 5.53
CA SER A 47 33.21 -22.43 6.73
C SER A 47 33.00 -20.92 6.81
N THR A 48 34.01 -20.09 6.57
CA THR A 48 33.84 -18.63 6.59
C THR A 48 32.94 -18.12 5.47
N THR A 49 32.98 -18.70 4.27
CA THR A 49 32.02 -18.36 3.19
C THR A 49 30.61 -18.84 3.54
N TRP A 50 30.45 -20.04 4.08
CA TRP A 50 29.15 -20.56 4.50
C TRP A 50 28.56 -19.75 5.66
N PHE A 51 29.33 -19.43 6.70
CA PHE A 51 28.88 -18.55 7.79
C PHE A 51 28.63 -17.11 7.32
N ARG A 52 29.40 -16.57 6.37
CA ARG A 52 29.11 -15.26 5.77
C ARG A 52 27.84 -15.26 4.91
N LEU A 53 27.56 -16.35 4.20
CA LEU A 53 26.39 -16.47 3.34
C LEU A 53 25.12 -16.84 4.10
N PHE A 54 25.22 -17.60 5.20
CA PHE A 54 24.04 -18.18 5.86
C PHE A 54 23.86 -17.79 7.32
N ALA A 55 24.93 -17.45 8.05
CA ALA A 55 24.85 -17.19 9.50
C ALA A 55 24.89 -15.70 9.88
N ASN A 56 25.11 -14.80 8.91
CA ASN A 56 25.10 -13.35 9.13
C ASN A 56 24.04 -12.68 8.24
N PRO A 57 22.73 -12.88 8.52
CA PRO A 57 21.63 -12.30 7.74
C PRO A 57 21.63 -10.76 7.72
N SER A 58 22.44 -10.12 8.57
CA SER A 58 22.64 -8.67 8.64
C SER A 58 23.67 -8.12 7.65
N ARG A 59 24.45 -8.98 6.95
CA ARG A 59 25.47 -8.57 5.95
C ARG A 59 25.25 -9.11 4.54
N LEU A 60 24.28 -10.01 4.35
CA LEU A 60 23.65 -10.09 3.04
C LEU A 60 23.02 -8.72 2.80
N ASP A 61 23.58 -7.96 1.86
CA ASP A 61 22.81 -6.91 1.20
C ASP A 61 21.49 -7.58 0.80
N THR A 62 20.42 -7.25 1.52
CA THR A 62 19.07 -7.81 1.35
C THR A 62 18.46 -7.42 0.00
N ALA A 63 19.28 -6.94 -0.93
CA ALA A 63 18.94 -6.47 -2.25
C ALA A 63 18.63 -7.58 -3.26
N SER A 64 18.82 -8.87 -2.96
CA SER A 64 18.72 -9.88 -4.04
C SER A 64 18.07 -11.24 -3.73
N PHE A 65 17.59 -11.50 -2.51
CA PHE A 65 16.62 -12.60 -2.30
C PHE A 65 15.21 -12.02 -2.16
N PHE A 66 14.66 -11.61 -3.30
CA PHE A 66 13.26 -11.22 -3.39
C PHE A 66 12.42 -12.50 -3.34
N ILE A 67 11.99 -12.91 -2.15
CA ILE A 67 10.90 -13.90 -2.06
C ILE A 67 9.68 -13.19 -2.61
N PRO A 68 9.13 -13.61 -3.76
CA PRO A 68 7.98 -12.93 -4.34
C PRO A 68 6.82 -13.01 -3.33
N LYS A 69 6.35 -11.86 -2.88
CA LYS A 69 5.13 -11.79 -2.07
C LYS A 69 3.95 -12.11 -2.99
N PHE A 70 3.29 -13.24 -2.74
CA PHE A 70 2.04 -13.55 -3.40
C PHE A 70 0.94 -12.66 -2.81
N ILE A 71 0.41 -11.76 -3.63
CA ILE A 71 -0.71 -10.90 -3.25
C ILE A 71 -1.99 -11.57 -3.71
N VAL A 72 -2.84 -11.94 -2.76
CA VAL A 72 -4.16 -12.56 -3.02
C VAL A 72 -5.23 -11.50 -2.84
N GLU A 73 -6.05 -11.30 -3.86
CA GLU A 73 -7.20 -10.41 -3.81
C GLU A 73 -8.29 -10.99 -2.90
N LYS A 74 -8.71 -10.20 -1.91
CA LYS A 74 -9.84 -10.49 -1.04
C LYS A 74 -11.10 -9.77 -1.55
N PRO A 75 -12.30 -10.34 -1.34
CA PRO A 75 -13.55 -9.70 -1.71
C PRO A 75 -13.69 -8.31 -1.08
N LEU A 76 -14.22 -7.36 -1.85
CA LEU A 76 -14.61 -6.04 -1.35
C LEU A 76 -15.79 -6.17 -0.38
N ILE A 77 -15.75 -5.44 0.73
CA ILE A 77 -16.85 -5.43 1.71
C ILE A 77 -17.81 -4.30 1.34
N ILE A 78 -19.04 -4.65 0.94
CA ILE A 78 -20.09 -3.68 0.58
C ILE A 78 -21.05 -3.56 1.76
N SER A 79 -21.26 -2.34 2.27
CA SER A 79 -22.22 -2.11 3.35
C SER A 79 -23.66 -2.27 2.86
N PRO A 80 -24.62 -2.57 3.75
CA PRO A 80 -26.03 -2.45 3.43
C PRO A 80 -26.37 -1.03 2.95
N THR A 81 -27.35 -0.92 2.06
CA THR A 81 -27.91 0.38 1.65
C THR A 81 -28.44 1.13 2.86
N GLN A 82 -28.08 2.39 2.97
CA GLN A 82 -28.62 3.34 3.93
C GLN A 82 -29.54 4.29 3.17
N VAL A 83 -30.69 4.60 3.77
CA VAL A 83 -31.70 5.48 3.19
C VAL A 83 -31.81 6.72 4.08
N VAL A 84 -31.54 7.87 3.48
CA VAL A 84 -31.64 9.18 4.11
C VAL A 84 -32.89 9.88 3.56
N PRO A 85 -33.97 9.98 4.36
CA PRO A 85 -35.15 10.73 3.95
C PRO A 85 -34.85 12.25 3.97
N LEU A 86 -35.38 12.95 2.96
CA LEU A 86 -35.26 14.40 2.81
C LEU A 86 -36.64 15.06 2.96
N LYS A 87 -36.67 16.31 3.43
CA LYS A 87 -37.92 17.04 3.76
C LYS A 87 -38.86 17.25 2.59
N ASP A 88 -38.36 17.22 1.36
CA ASP A 88 -39.16 17.36 0.14
C ASP A 88 -39.81 16.03 -0.30
N GLY A 89 -39.66 14.96 0.49
CA GLY A 89 -40.16 13.62 0.19
C GLY A 89 -39.23 12.83 -0.74
N SER A 90 -38.15 13.44 -1.24
CA SER A 90 -37.10 12.71 -1.94
C SER A 90 -36.26 11.90 -0.95
N LYS A 91 -35.46 10.97 -1.48
CA LYS A 91 -34.54 10.16 -0.68
C LYS A 91 -33.14 10.25 -1.26
N GLU A 92 -32.16 10.21 -0.39
CA GLU A 92 -30.78 9.91 -0.75
C GLU A 92 -30.42 8.52 -0.26
N LEU A 93 -29.88 7.68 -1.15
CA LEU A 93 -29.44 6.34 -0.83
C LEU A 93 -27.92 6.29 -0.97
N TYR A 94 -27.27 5.58 -0.05
CA TYR A 94 -25.84 5.34 -0.17
C TYR A 94 -25.43 3.98 0.38
N PHE A 95 -24.27 3.51 -0.03
CA PHE A 95 -23.54 2.43 0.62
C PHE A 95 -22.03 2.71 0.53
N SER A 96 -21.26 2.04 1.37
CA SER A 96 -19.81 2.09 1.29
C SER A 96 -19.24 0.80 0.69
N ILE A 97 -18.17 0.95 -0.09
CA ILE A 97 -17.34 -0.14 -0.59
C ILE A 97 -15.99 -0.02 0.11
N ASN A 98 -15.64 -1.03 0.90
CA ASN A 98 -14.47 -1.02 1.75
C ASN A 98 -13.43 -2.02 1.22
N ASN A 99 -12.22 -1.50 0.98
CA ASN A 99 -11.06 -2.20 0.47
C ASN A 99 -9.91 -2.29 1.50
N LYS A 100 -10.22 -2.14 2.80
CA LYS A 100 -9.24 -2.23 3.90
C LYS A 100 -8.49 -3.57 3.93
N ASP A 101 -9.14 -4.63 3.47
CA ASP A 101 -8.56 -5.97 3.41
C ASP A 101 -7.53 -6.17 2.29
N ASN A 102 -7.47 -5.23 1.32
CA ASN A 102 -6.48 -5.22 0.25
C ASN A 102 -5.62 -3.93 0.29
N PRO A 103 -4.65 -3.82 1.22
CA PRO A 103 -3.80 -2.63 1.34
C PRO A 103 -2.83 -2.44 0.18
N GLU A 104 -2.67 -3.45 -0.68
CA GLU A 104 -1.75 -3.47 -1.84
C GLU A 104 -2.47 -3.66 -3.17
N ILE A 105 -3.80 -3.66 -3.20
CA ILE A 105 -4.58 -3.78 -4.44
C ILE A 105 -5.58 -2.64 -4.49
N GLY A 106 -5.50 -1.85 -5.55
CA GLY A 106 -6.56 -0.92 -5.94
C GLY A 106 -7.28 -1.41 -7.19
N PHE A 107 -8.33 -0.72 -7.59
CA PHE A 107 -9.10 -1.05 -8.78
C PHE A 107 -9.28 0.21 -9.63
N TYR A 108 -8.71 0.21 -10.84
CA TYR A 108 -8.89 1.27 -11.83
C TYR A 108 -8.76 0.71 -13.26
N PRO A 109 -9.78 0.88 -14.13
CA PRO A 109 -11.12 1.35 -13.78
C PRO A 109 -11.83 0.36 -12.84
N PHE A 110 -12.64 0.88 -11.91
CA PHE A 110 -13.63 0.12 -11.15
C PHE A 110 -14.98 0.29 -11.83
N VAL A 111 -15.38 -0.70 -12.64
CA VAL A 111 -16.62 -0.70 -13.41
C VAL A 111 -17.66 -1.54 -12.68
N TYR A 112 -18.85 -1.01 -12.48
CA TYR A 112 -19.91 -1.70 -11.74
C TYR A 112 -21.29 -1.37 -12.28
N ASP A 113 -22.17 -2.35 -12.18
CA ASP A 113 -23.58 -2.22 -12.49
C ASP A 113 -24.34 -1.92 -11.20
N ILE A 114 -25.05 -0.79 -11.17
CA ILE A 114 -25.91 -0.41 -10.05
C ILE A 114 -27.37 -0.61 -10.44
N GLN A 115 -28.11 -1.32 -9.59
CA GLN A 115 -29.54 -1.52 -9.72
C GLN A 115 -30.25 -0.84 -8.55
N VAL A 116 -31.19 0.05 -8.88
CA VAL A 116 -31.99 0.80 -7.91
C VAL A 116 -33.35 0.12 -7.81
N LEU A 117 -33.71 -0.31 -6.61
CA LEU A 117 -34.94 -1.05 -6.34
C LEU A 117 -35.90 -0.22 -5.48
N ASP A 118 -37.20 -0.41 -5.73
CA ASP A 118 -38.25 0.08 -4.84
C ASP A 118 -38.41 -0.81 -3.59
N LYS A 119 -39.34 -0.41 -2.71
CA LYS A 119 -39.69 -1.17 -1.50
C LYS A 119 -40.21 -2.60 -1.75
N ASN A 120 -40.70 -2.90 -2.96
CA ASN A 120 -41.20 -4.21 -3.34
C ASN A 120 -40.11 -5.07 -4.03
N GLY A 121 -38.90 -4.51 -4.21
CA GLY A 121 -37.81 -5.15 -4.92
C GLY A 121 -37.91 -5.02 -6.45
N ALA A 122 -38.83 -4.23 -6.98
CA ALA A 122 -38.92 -3.95 -8.41
C ALA A 122 -37.82 -2.96 -8.83
N ALA A 123 -37.21 -3.19 -9.99
CA ALA A 123 -36.18 -2.30 -10.51
C ALA A 123 -36.79 -0.98 -11.01
N ILE A 124 -36.33 0.14 -10.45
CA ILE A 124 -36.66 1.49 -10.88
C ILE A 124 -35.67 1.96 -11.94
N ASN A 125 -34.38 1.67 -11.72
CA ASN A 125 -33.30 2.09 -12.61
C ASN A 125 -32.17 1.06 -12.59
N GLN A 126 -31.42 0.99 -13.69
CA GLN A 126 -30.21 0.20 -13.81
C GLN A 126 -29.23 0.93 -14.73
N GLU A 127 -28.00 1.08 -14.28
CA GLU A 127 -26.95 1.73 -15.06
C GLU A 127 -25.57 1.14 -14.74
N THR A 128 -24.65 1.26 -15.69
CA THR A 128 -23.24 0.92 -15.50
C THR A 128 -22.46 2.21 -15.20
N ARG A 129 -21.70 2.23 -14.11
CA ARG A 129 -20.84 3.35 -13.72
C ARG A 129 -19.38 2.93 -13.70
N THR A 130 -18.49 3.91 -13.86
CA THR A 130 -17.04 3.73 -13.77
C THR A 130 -16.48 4.66 -12.69
N SER A 131 -15.58 4.14 -11.86
CA SER A 131 -14.91 4.86 -10.80
C SER A 131 -13.52 4.26 -10.52
N TYR A 132 -13.00 4.45 -9.31
CA TYR A 132 -11.80 3.77 -8.81
C TYR A 132 -11.96 3.45 -7.32
N ILE A 133 -11.22 2.45 -6.86
CA ILE A 133 -11.10 2.10 -5.43
C ILE A 133 -9.62 2.04 -5.09
N LEU A 134 -9.18 2.87 -4.14
CA LEU A 134 -7.77 2.90 -3.74
C LEU A 134 -7.44 1.73 -2.79
N PRO A 135 -6.17 1.30 -2.72
CA PRO A 135 -5.71 0.32 -1.74
C PRO A 135 -6.04 0.76 -0.31
N GLY A 136 -6.69 -0.11 0.47
CA GLY A 136 -7.03 0.15 1.86
C GLY A 136 -8.17 1.17 2.10
N ASP A 137 -8.80 1.67 1.04
CA ASP A 137 -9.73 2.81 1.10
C ASP A 137 -11.19 2.40 1.38
N THR A 138 -12.04 3.37 1.70
CA THR A 138 -13.50 3.23 1.78
C THR A 138 -14.16 4.27 0.91
N ARG A 139 -14.85 3.83 -0.15
CA ARG A 139 -15.57 4.72 -1.06
C ARG A 139 -17.06 4.69 -0.79
N TYR A 140 -17.70 5.86 -0.84
CA TYR A 140 -19.16 5.98 -0.76
C TYR A 140 -19.74 6.12 -2.16
N ILE A 141 -20.79 5.37 -2.45
CA ILE A 141 -21.58 5.50 -3.68
C ILE A 141 -22.95 6.01 -3.30
N THR A 142 -23.37 7.10 -3.94
CA THR A 142 -24.64 7.79 -3.68
C THR A 142 -25.59 7.67 -4.87
N TYR A 143 -26.89 7.69 -4.56
CA TYR A 143 -27.97 7.76 -5.52
C TYR A 143 -29.10 8.64 -4.96
N LYS A 144 -29.49 9.67 -5.71
CA LYS A 144 -30.65 10.50 -5.37
C LYS A 144 -31.91 9.94 -6.02
N SER A 145 -32.98 9.80 -5.24
CA SER A 145 -34.33 9.42 -5.69
C SER A 145 -35.26 10.63 -5.56
N PRO A 146 -35.41 11.48 -6.58
CA PRO A 146 -36.25 12.68 -6.53
C PRO A 146 -37.72 12.38 -6.20
N ASP A 147 -38.20 11.21 -6.59
CA ASP A 147 -39.57 10.72 -6.37
C ASP A 147 -39.76 9.94 -5.06
N GLY A 148 -38.70 9.76 -4.26
CA GLY A 148 -38.72 9.01 -3.00
C GLY A 148 -39.02 7.51 -3.14
N ARG A 149 -39.07 6.95 -4.35
CA ARG A 149 -39.46 5.54 -4.58
C ARG A 149 -38.34 4.55 -4.30
N ALA A 150 -37.08 4.95 -4.47
CA ALA A 150 -35.95 4.06 -4.22
C ALA A 150 -35.82 3.70 -2.74
N ASP A 151 -35.47 2.46 -2.49
CA ASP A 151 -35.35 1.90 -1.14
C ASP A 151 -34.07 1.06 -0.96
N ARG A 152 -33.57 0.46 -2.05
CA ARG A 152 -32.38 -0.39 -1.99
C ARG A 152 -31.50 -0.22 -3.23
N LEU A 153 -30.19 -0.32 -3.02
CA LEU A 153 -29.19 -0.35 -4.08
C LEU A 153 -28.52 -1.74 -4.10
N ILE A 154 -28.40 -2.32 -5.29
CA ILE A 154 -27.59 -3.51 -5.53
C ILE A 154 -26.43 -3.09 -6.42
N ILE A 155 -25.22 -3.49 -6.07
CA ILE A 155 -24.02 -3.28 -6.87
C ILE A 155 -23.42 -4.62 -7.27
N ASN A 156 -23.13 -4.77 -8.55
CA ASN A 156 -22.40 -5.90 -9.08
C ASN A 156 -21.13 -5.40 -9.76
N ARG A 157 -19.97 -5.90 -9.31
CA ARG A 157 -18.69 -5.62 -9.97
C ARG A 157 -18.73 -6.20 -11.38
N ASN A 158 -18.42 -5.36 -12.36
CA ASN A 158 -18.36 -5.75 -13.77
C ASN A 158 -16.99 -6.38 -14.11
N ASN A 159 -16.95 -7.27 -15.11
CA ASN A 159 -15.73 -7.95 -15.55
C ASN A 159 -14.68 -7.02 -16.18
N GLN A 160 -15.05 -5.79 -16.53
CA GLN A 160 -14.13 -4.74 -16.98
C GLN A 160 -13.30 -4.12 -15.83
N THR A 161 -13.61 -4.44 -14.57
CA THR A 161 -12.85 -3.95 -13.43
C THR A 161 -11.47 -4.57 -13.37
N THR A 162 -10.43 -3.72 -13.41
CA THR A 162 -9.04 -4.16 -13.43
C THR A 162 -8.36 -3.94 -12.08
N PRO A 163 -7.81 -4.98 -11.44
CA PRO A 163 -6.99 -4.82 -10.24
C PRO A 163 -5.61 -4.24 -10.60
N ILE A 164 -5.15 -3.29 -9.79
CA ILE A 164 -3.81 -2.69 -9.90
C ILE A 164 -3.06 -2.96 -8.59
N TYR A 165 -1.93 -3.65 -8.72
CA TYR A 165 -1.07 -3.96 -7.59
C TYR A 165 -0.21 -2.76 -7.22
N TYR A 166 -0.42 -2.28 -6.00
CA TYR A 166 0.26 -1.15 -5.41
C TYR A 166 1.34 -1.64 -4.45
N ASN A 167 2.57 -1.20 -4.69
CA ASN A 167 3.66 -1.36 -3.73
C ASN A 167 3.89 -0.01 -3.02
N PRO A 168 3.61 0.10 -1.71
CA PRO A 168 3.81 1.35 -0.95
C PRO A 168 5.27 1.82 -0.89
N MET A 169 6.22 0.92 -1.15
CA MET A 169 7.64 1.25 -1.23
C MET A 169 8.07 1.72 -2.63
N SER A 170 7.18 1.65 -3.62
CA SER A 170 7.47 2.09 -4.98
C SER A 170 7.53 3.61 -5.07
N LYS A 171 8.61 4.15 -5.64
CA LYS A 171 8.71 5.59 -5.95
C LYS A 171 7.71 6.03 -7.03
N LYS A 172 7.13 5.10 -7.81
CA LYS A 172 6.21 5.41 -8.90
C LYS A 172 4.78 5.70 -8.41
N PHE A 173 4.36 5.03 -7.35
CA PHE A 173 3.01 5.16 -6.80
C PHE A 173 3.16 5.68 -5.38
N LYS A 174 3.12 7.00 -5.22
CA LYS A 174 3.09 7.62 -3.89
C LYS A 174 1.68 8.14 -3.66
N LYS A 175 1.08 7.81 -2.51
CA LYS A 175 -0.18 8.43 -2.10
C LYS A 175 0.02 9.95 -2.04
N PRO A 176 -0.84 10.75 -2.69
CA PRO A 176 -0.71 12.20 -2.69
C PRO A 176 -0.91 12.80 -1.30
N ASP A 177 -0.17 13.85 -0.99
CA ASP A 177 -0.29 14.65 0.23
C ASP A 177 -1.23 15.83 0.00
N ILE A 178 -2.53 15.52 0.04
CA ILE A 178 -3.60 16.52 0.03
C ILE A 178 -4.11 16.72 1.45
N VAL A 179 -4.16 17.98 1.87
CA VAL A 179 -4.61 18.36 3.21
C VAL A 179 -5.88 19.19 3.13
N VAL A 180 -6.86 18.82 3.94
CA VAL A 180 -8.06 19.61 4.21
C VAL A 180 -7.89 20.32 5.55
N SER A 181 -8.27 21.60 5.61
CA SER A 181 -8.27 22.40 6.84
C SER A 181 -9.43 23.40 6.85
N ASN A 182 -9.62 24.09 7.98
CA ASN A 182 -10.65 25.14 8.14
C ASN A 182 -12.07 24.67 7.78
N GLU A 183 -12.38 23.43 8.11
CA GLU A 183 -13.70 22.84 7.88
C GLU A 183 -14.75 23.64 8.65
N LYS A 184 -15.77 24.09 7.92
CA LYS A 184 -16.90 24.83 8.47
C LYS A 184 -18.15 24.45 7.70
N TYR A 185 -19.28 24.44 8.38
CA TYR A 185 -20.57 24.37 7.71
C TYR A 185 -21.46 25.50 8.23
N THR A 186 -22.26 26.08 7.34
CA THR A 186 -23.21 27.12 7.69
C THR A 186 -24.58 26.71 7.19
N LEU A 187 -25.54 26.58 8.11
CA LEU A 187 -26.93 26.39 7.76
C LEU A 187 -27.57 27.74 7.44
N ARG A 188 -28.13 27.89 6.24
CA ARG A 188 -28.90 29.08 5.86
C ARG A 188 -30.37 28.89 6.23
N THR A 189 -30.80 29.50 7.32
CA THR A 189 -32.14 29.32 7.91
C THR A 189 -33.29 29.61 6.93
N PHE A 190 -33.12 30.55 6.00
CA PHE A 190 -34.17 30.95 5.07
C PHE A 190 -34.39 29.96 3.91
N THR A 191 -33.33 29.29 3.47
CA THR A 191 -33.40 28.37 2.32
C THR A 191 -33.29 26.91 2.72
N ASN A 192 -32.99 26.61 3.99
CA ASN A 192 -32.63 25.27 4.48
C ASN A 192 -31.47 24.62 3.69
N TYR A 193 -30.65 25.43 3.01
CA TYR A 193 -29.43 24.95 2.37
C TYR A 193 -28.29 24.98 3.37
N MET A 194 -27.41 23.99 3.26
CA MET A 194 -26.18 23.95 4.00
C MET A 194 -25.04 24.32 3.06
N ASN A 195 -24.21 25.28 3.45
CA ASN A 195 -22.94 25.52 2.76
C ASN A 195 -21.84 24.77 3.52
N ILE A 196 -21.06 23.98 2.79
CA ILE A 196 -19.91 23.24 3.31
C ILE A 196 -18.65 23.95 2.81
N GLY A 197 -17.93 24.58 3.73
CA GLY A 197 -16.70 25.32 3.44
C GLY A 197 -15.47 24.61 3.98
N PHE A 198 -14.39 24.56 3.20
CA PHE A 198 -13.10 24.05 3.63
C PHE A 198 -11.96 24.61 2.79
N THR A 199 -10.74 24.49 3.30
CA THR A 199 -9.52 24.83 2.57
C THR A 199 -8.84 23.53 2.12
N LEU A 200 -8.55 23.42 0.83
CA LEU A 200 -7.83 22.30 0.23
C LEU A 200 -6.41 22.73 -0.15
N LYS A 201 -5.38 21.96 0.22
CA LYS A 201 -3.99 22.25 -0.11
C LYS A 201 -3.26 21.04 -0.68
N ASN A 202 -2.58 21.23 -1.81
CA ASN A 202 -1.65 20.26 -2.36
C ASN A 202 -0.25 20.49 -1.75
N ARG A 203 0.28 19.51 -1.02
CA ARG A 203 1.64 19.57 -0.43
C ARG A 203 2.68 18.80 -1.24
N ASP A 204 2.28 18.12 -2.32
CA ASP A 204 3.22 17.49 -3.23
C ASP A 204 3.88 18.50 -4.18
N LYS A 205 4.90 18.00 -4.89
CA LYS A 205 5.71 18.77 -5.85
C LYS A 205 5.19 18.68 -7.29
N VAL A 206 4.02 18.09 -7.50
CA VAL A 206 3.42 17.84 -8.82
C VAL A 206 2.00 18.39 -8.86
N ASN A 207 1.53 18.80 -10.04
CA ASN A 207 0.13 19.19 -10.22
C ASN A 207 -0.75 17.94 -10.16
N ILE A 208 -1.96 18.10 -9.63
CA ILE A 208 -2.95 17.03 -9.54
C ILE A 208 -4.16 17.45 -10.38
N LYS A 209 -4.45 16.67 -11.42
CA LYS A 209 -5.50 16.99 -12.39
C LYS A 209 -6.89 16.92 -11.77
N ASN A 210 -7.18 15.92 -10.95
CA ASN A 210 -8.46 15.77 -10.27
C ASN A 210 -8.28 15.31 -8.81
N VAL A 211 -8.94 16.02 -7.90
CA VAL A 211 -9.14 15.64 -6.51
C VAL A 211 -10.64 15.46 -6.30
N ASP A 212 -11.07 14.22 -6.10
CA ASP A 212 -12.44 13.93 -5.69
C ASP A 212 -12.56 14.26 -4.20
N ILE A 213 -13.66 14.88 -3.80
CA ILE A 213 -14.00 15.20 -2.43
C ILE A 213 -15.28 14.45 -2.11
N ILE A 214 -15.22 13.56 -1.14
CA ILE A 214 -16.43 12.97 -0.55
C ILE A 214 -16.67 13.70 0.76
N PHE A 215 -17.91 14.10 1.01
CA PHE A 215 -18.30 14.60 2.32
C PHE A 215 -19.48 13.81 2.88
N THR A 216 -19.47 13.62 4.20
CA THR A 216 -20.61 13.05 4.93
C THR A 216 -21.10 14.05 5.96
N VAL A 217 -22.41 14.20 6.06
CA VAL A 217 -23.08 15.07 7.01
C VAL A 217 -23.61 14.19 8.12
N ARG A 218 -23.29 14.51 9.37
CA ARG A 218 -23.66 13.70 10.53
C ARG A 218 -24.50 14.51 11.50
N ASP A 219 -25.41 13.84 12.19
CA ASP A 219 -26.19 14.42 13.29
C ASP A 219 -25.48 14.28 14.64
N LYS A 220 -26.15 14.68 15.73
CA LYS A 220 -25.58 14.62 17.09
C LYS A 220 -25.39 13.19 17.64
N GLN A 221 -26.01 12.20 17.01
CA GLN A 221 -25.88 10.77 17.30
C GLN A 221 -24.84 10.10 16.39
N ASP A 222 -24.03 10.89 15.67
CA ASP A 222 -23.01 10.41 14.72
C ASP A 222 -23.56 9.59 13.54
N SER A 223 -24.88 9.63 13.30
CA SER A 223 -25.47 8.97 12.14
C SER A 223 -25.31 9.85 10.90
N ILE A 224 -24.98 9.25 9.76
CA ILE A 224 -24.89 9.95 8.49
C ILE A 224 -26.32 10.29 8.03
N ILE A 225 -26.55 11.59 7.82
CA ILE A 225 -27.83 12.17 7.39
C ILE A 225 -27.71 12.86 6.03
N GLY A 226 -26.58 12.70 5.34
CA GLY A 226 -26.34 13.23 4.00
C GLY A 226 -24.97 12.82 3.51
N VAL A 227 -24.85 12.56 2.21
CA VAL A 227 -23.57 12.29 1.56
C VAL A 227 -23.49 13.18 0.32
N GLY A 228 -22.29 13.44 -0.14
CA GLY A 228 -22.12 14.07 -1.44
C GLY A 228 -20.70 13.95 -1.93
N ASP A 229 -20.57 14.20 -3.22
CA ASP A 229 -19.30 14.21 -3.92
C ASP A 229 -19.14 15.52 -4.69
N PHE A 230 -17.89 15.94 -4.83
CA PHE A 230 -17.48 17.12 -5.57
C PHE A 230 -16.08 16.89 -6.12
N ALA A 231 -15.71 17.51 -7.24
CA ALA A 231 -14.37 17.38 -7.81
C ALA A 231 -13.70 18.75 -7.91
N VAL A 232 -12.43 18.81 -7.52
CA VAL A 232 -11.55 19.95 -7.75
C VAL A 232 -10.56 19.57 -8.84
N SER A 233 -10.56 20.33 -9.93
CA SER A 233 -9.62 20.10 -11.04
C SER A 233 -8.37 20.98 -10.94
N ASP A 234 -7.25 20.48 -11.43
CA ASP A 234 -5.97 21.17 -11.65
C ASP A 234 -5.38 21.86 -10.42
N LEU A 235 -5.10 21.12 -9.34
CA LEU A 235 -4.50 21.65 -8.12
C LEU A 235 -2.96 21.67 -8.19
N ALA A 236 -2.36 22.86 -8.28
CA ALA A 236 -0.93 23.05 -8.47
C ALA A 236 -0.09 22.75 -7.20
N PRO A 237 1.22 22.47 -7.32
CA PRO A 237 2.10 22.25 -6.17
C PRO A 237 2.07 23.41 -5.18
N GLY A 238 1.80 23.12 -3.91
CA GLY A 238 1.73 24.13 -2.85
C GLY A 238 0.47 25.01 -2.89
N GLU A 239 -0.38 24.88 -3.92
CA GLU A 239 -1.60 25.66 -4.06
C GLU A 239 -2.58 25.37 -2.92
N GLN A 240 -3.25 26.43 -2.47
CA GLN A 240 -4.30 26.39 -1.48
C GLN A 240 -5.56 27.02 -2.08
N ARG A 241 -6.69 26.32 -1.98
CA ARG A 241 -8.00 26.80 -2.44
C ARG A 241 -9.02 26.75 -1.33
N ASP A 242 -9.75 27.83 -1.16
CA ASP A 242 -10.96 27.84 -0.34
C ASP A 242 -12.14 27.38 -1.20
N ILE A 243 -12.80 26.33 -0.76
CA ILE A 243 -13.93 25.70 -1.44
C ILE A 243 -15.18 25.97 -0.59
N ASP A 244 -16.28 26.35 -1.24
CA ASP A 244 -17.62 26.46 -0.65
C ASP A 244 -18.61 25.70 -1.53
N ILE A 245 -19.15 24.61 -1.00
CA ILE A 245 -20.07 23.71 -1.71
C ILE A 245 -21.49 23.96 -1.21
N PRO A 246 -22.43 24.38 -2.07
CA PRO A 246 -23.83 24.44 -1.71
C PRO A 246 -24.41 23.01 -1.67
N TYR A 247 -24.80 22.56 -0.48
CA TYR A 247 -25.55 21.33 -0.28
C TYR A 247 -27.05 21.65 -0.24
N ILE A 248 -27.69 21.42 -1.39
CA ILE A 248 -29.07 21.87 -1.69
C ILE A 248 -30.13 20.91 -1.09
N GLN A 249 -29.72 19.76 -0.55
CA GLN A 249 -30.66 18.78 0.00
C GLN A 249 -31.27 19.28 1.32
N HIS A 250 -32.60 19.23 1.42
CA HIS A 250 -33.29 19.59 2.65
C HIS A 250 -33.27 18.43 3.64
N LEU A 251 -32.30 18.44 4.55
CA LEU A 251 -32.15 17.41 5.58
C LEU A 251 -33.34 17.41 6.55
N GLU A 252 -33.91 16.24 6.83
CA GLU A 252 -34.93 16.07 7.87
C GLU A 252 -34.37 16.31 9.28
N ARG A 253 -33.10 15.93 9.47
CA ARG A 253 -32.39 16.02 10.75
C ARG A 253 -31.39 17.17 10.75
N THR A 254 -31.06 17.67 11.94
CA THR A 254 -30.08 18.75 12.11
C THR A 254 -28.66 18.21 12.01
N ALA A 255 -27.87 18.78 11.11
CA ALA A 255 -26.43 18.53 11.01
C ALA A 255 -25.70 19.00 12.29
N SER A 256 -24.80 18.16 12.79
CA SER A 256 -23.89 18.46 13.91
C SER A 256 -22.44 18.55 13.44
N ASN A 257 -22.07 17.77 12.43
CA ASN A 257 -20.71 17.65 11.92
C ASN A 257 -20.72 17.37 10.40
N VAL A 258 -19.64 17.75 9.74
CA VAL A 258 -19.36 17.38 8.35
C VAL A 258 -17.96 16.79 8.31
N GLU A 259 -17.82 15.59 7.75
CA GLU A 259 -16.53 14.93 7.53
C GLU A 259 -16.17 15.06 6.05
N ILE A 260 -14.98 15.57 5.74
CA ILE A 260 -14.52 15.80 4.37
C ILE A 260 -13.31 14.89 4.08
N ILE A 261 -13.42 14.09 3.03
CA ILE A 261 -12.43 13.08 2.65
C ILE A 261 -11.92 13.40 1.24
N PRO A 262 -10.69 13.93 1.10
CA PRO A 262 -10.09 14.11 -0.21
C PRO A 262 -9.55 12.78 -0.74
N LEU A 263 -9.85 12.49 -2.00
CA LEU A 263 -9.43 11.31 -2.73
C LEU A 263 -8.73 11.74 -4.02
N VAL A 264 -7.57 11.16 -4.28
CA VAL A 264 -6.83 11.36 -5.52
C VAL A 264 -6.56 10.00 -6.11
N ASN A 265 -7.01 9.78 -7.35
CA ASN A 265 -6.71 8.55 -8.06
C ASN A 265 -5.21 8.47 -8.38
N PHE A 266 -4.43 7.86 -7.51
CA PHE A 266 -3.00 7.69 -7.73
C PHE A 266 -2.64 6.44 -8.54
N LEU A 267 -3.66 5.66 -8.93
CA LEU A 267 -3.49 4.53 -9.83
C LEU A 267 -3.48 4.98 -11.30
N GLU A 268 -4.03 6.17 -11.57
CA GLU A 268 -3.98 6.84 -12.87
C GLU A 268 -2.79 7.80 -12.92
N LEU A 269 -1.71 7.40 -13.60
CA LEU A 269 -0.50 8.22 -13.68
C LEU A 269 -0.73 9.57 -14.37
N ASP A 270 -1.67 9.62 -15.32
CA ASP A 270 -2.04 10.85 -16.03
C ASP A 270 -2.77 11.88 -15.14
N ASN A 271 -3.12 11.50 -13.91
CA ASN A 271 -3.64 12.42 -12.91
C ASN A 271 -2.54 13.33 -12.33
N PHE A 272 -1.26 13.06 -12.61
CA PHE A 272 -0.11 13.87 -12.17
C PHE A 272 0.66 14.44 -13.36
N TYR A 273 0.98 15.73 -13.30
CA TYR A 273 1.77 16.38 -14.35
C TYR A 273 2.66 17.51 -13.80
N LEU A 274 3.75 17.79 -14.50
CA LEU A 274 4.60 18.96 -14.25
C LEU A 274 4.05 20.15 -15.05
N SER A 275 4.05 21.35 -14.47
CA SER A 275 3.62 22.53 -15.23
C SER A 275 4.66 22.83 -16.31
N LYS A 276 4.20 23.23 -17.49
CA LYS A 276 5.10 23.57 -18.62
C LYS A 276 5.91 24.84 -18.36
N ASP A 277 5.51 25.65 -17.37
CA ASP A 277 6.06 26.98 -17.11
C ASP A 277 7.18 26.98 -16.04
N ALA A 278 7.73 25.82 -15.69
CA ALA A 278 8.78 25.68 -14.67
C ALA A 278 10.23 25.68 -15.23
N ASN A 279 10.44 26.12 -16.48
CA ASN A 279 11.76 26.25 -17.10
C ASN A 279 12.18 27.72 -17.23
#